data_AF-A0A848NR07-F1
#
_entry.id   AF-A0A848NR07-F1
#
_cell.length_a   1.000
_cell.length_b   1.000
_cell.length_c   1.000
_cell.angle_alpha   90.00
_cell.angle_beta   90.00
_cell.angle_gamma   90.00
#
_symmetry.space_group_name_H-M   'P 1'
#
loop_
_entity.id
_entity.type
_entity.pdbx_description
1 polymer ?
#
loop_
_entity_poly.entity_id
_entity_poly.type
_entity_poly.pdbx_seq_one_letter_code
_entity_poly.pdbx_strand_id
1 'polypeptide(L)'
;MNYEQLRALAPAAGQAPDFAACLAAFPALELAKTTPQDPRYHGEGDVWTHTRMVVEALLALPDYQAASRADQEIVFLAALLHDIAKHATTVIDPASGAISQPGHSARGAIDARIALWDAGVPFAVREAICRLIAVHQVPFFALSGSRRGKSVEFIVRELSWQLSIPLLAMLAEADMRGRICRDQQQVLDNIALFREAAREEDCYGQPRRFADAHPAGTSLRGPAVPP
;
A
#
# COMPACT_ATOMS: atom_id res chain seq x y z
N MET A 1 -6.45 16.75 15.07
CA MET A 1 -5.07 16.26 15.21
C MET A 1 -4.18 17.09 14.32
N ASN A 2 -2.96 17.45 14.72
CA ASN A 2 -1.98 18.13 13.85
C ASN A 2 -0.89 17.16 13.36
N TYR A 3 -0.03 17.62 12.44
CA TYR A 3 0.99 16.77 11.83
C TYR A 3 1.97 16.16 12.86
N GLU A 4 2.44 16.91 13.84
CA GLU A 4 3.35 16.40 14.87
C GLU A 4 2.72 15.25 15.69
N GLN A 5 1.43 15.38 16.01
CA GLN A 5 0.68 14.31 16.67
C GLN A 5 0.52 13.07 15.78
N LEU A 6 0.34 13.24 14.46
CA LEU A 6 0.27 12.10 13.54
C LEU A 6 1.60 11.36 13.43
N ARG A 7 2.73 12.08 13.45
CA ARG A 7 4.08 11.48 13.42
C ARG A 7 4.37 10.62 14.66
N ALA A 8 3.79 11.00 15.80
CA ALA A 8 3.90 10.25 17.05
C ALA A 8 3.09 8.93 17.05
N LEU A 9 2.17 8.72 16.09
CA LEU A 9 1.44 7.46 15.96
C LEU A 9 2.35 6.30 15.54
N ALA A 10 3.36 6.58 14.71
CA ALA A 10 4.36 5.59 14.36
C ALA A 10 5.22 5.30 15.61
N PRO A 11 5.17 4.08 16.18
CA PRO A 11 5.84 3.81 17.44
C PRO A 11 7.35 3.93 17.30
N ALA A 12 8.04 4.26 18.40
CA ALA A 12 9.50 4.14 18.43
C ALA A 12 9.90 2.66 18.39
N ALA A 13 11.16 2.38 18.06
CA ALA A 13 11.68 1.01 18.03
C ALA A 13 11.41 0.28 19.36
N GLY A 14 10.83 -0.91 19.28
CA GLY A 14 10.48 -1.73 20.44
C GLY A 14 9.20 -1.31 21.18
N GLN A 15 8.49 -0.28 20.72
CA GLN A 15 7.19 0.11 21.29
C GLN A 15 6.03 -0.51 20.52
N ALA A 16 4.95 -0.82 21.23
CA ALA A 16 3.69 -1.25 20.64
C ALA A 16 2.92 -0.04 20.06
N PRO A 17 2.14 -0.24 18.98
CA PRO A 17 1.28 0.82 18.45
C PRO A 17 0.14 1.15 19.40
N ASP A 18 -0.14 2.44 19.58
CA ASP A 18 -1.33 2.89 20.31
C ASP A 18 -2.53 2.96 19.35
N PHE A 19 -3.25 1.84 19.25
CA PHE A 19 -4.42 1.74 18.39
C PHE A 19 -5.59 2.65 18.82
N ALA A 20 -5.68 3.03 20.11
CA ALA A 20 -6.70 3.98 20.56
C ALA A 20 -6.38 5.39 20.06
N ALA A 21 -5.10 5.80 20.12
CA ALA A 21 -4.64 7.04 19.52
C ALA A 21 -4.84 7.05 18.00
N CYS A 22 -4.62 5.93 17.32
CA CYS A 22 -4.87 5.80 15.88
C CYS A 22 -6.35 6.02 15.52
N LEU A 23 -7.28 5.42 16.26
CA LEU A 23 -8.72 5.61 16.06
C LEU A 23 -9.14 7.05 16.36
N ALA A 24 -8.60 7.66 17.41
CA ALA A 24 -8.85 9.07 17.74
C ALA A 24 -8.33 10.02 16.66
N ALA A 25 -7.21 9.67 16.02
CA ALA A 25 -6.61 10.42 14.92
C ALA A 25 -7.44 10.36 13.64
N PHE A 26 -7.98 9.17 13.34
CA PHE A 26 -8.73 8.88 12.13
C PHE A 26 -10.07 8.21 12.48
N PRO A 27 -11.09 9.00 12.90
CA PRO A 27 -12.38 8.45 13.34
C PRO A 27 -13.10 7.60 12.30
N ALA A 28 -12.81 7.77 11.00
CA ALA A 28 -13.36 6.92 9.94
C ALA A 28 -12.98 5.42 10.11
N LEU A 29 -11.85 5.13 10.77
CA LEU A 29 -11.43 3.75 11.07
C LEU A 29 -12.35 3.06 12.09
N GLU A 30 -13.19 3.79 12.83
CA GLU A 30 -14.24 3.17 13.66
C GLU A 30 -15.22 2.34 12.82
N LEU A 31 -15.49 2.77 11.59
CA LEU A 31 -16.36 2.03 10.65
C LEU A 31 -15.72 0.72 10.19
N ALA A 32 -14.39 0.60 10.24
CA ALA A 32 -13.67 -0.61 9.86
C ALA A 32 -13.97 -1.79 10.80
N LYS A 33 -14.28 -1.53 12.08
CA LYS A 33 -14.61 -2.57 13.09
C LYS A 33 -15.84 -3.39 12.73
N THR A 34 -16.76 -2.80 11.96
CA THR A 34 -18.00 -3.46 11.53
C THR A 34 -18.03 -3.69 10.02
N THR A 35 -16.93 -3.41 9.31
CA THR A 35 -16.86 -3.64 7.86
C THR A 35 -16.43 -5.09 7.63
N PRO A 36 -17.32 -5.96 7.11
CA PRO A 36 -16.99 -7.35 6.91
C PRO A 36 -16.06 -7.53 5.71
N GLN A 37 -15.27 -8.61 5.75
CA GLN A 37 -14.46 -9.06 4.63
C GLN A 37 -14.81 -10.49 4.26
N ASP A 38 -14.47 -10.88 3.03
CA ASP A 38 -14.72 -12.24 2.55
C ASP A 38 -13.82 -13.25 3.29
N PRO A 39 -14.38 -14.22 4.03
CA PRO A 39 -13.58 -15.15 4.85
C PRO A 39 -12.60 -16.02 4.06
N ARG A 40 -12.76 -16.12 2.72
CA ARG A 40 -11.81 -16.83 1.85
C ARG A 40 -10.47 -16.12 1.75
N TYR A 41 -10.51 -14.78 1.76
CA TYR A 41 -9.33 -13.93 1.61
C TYR A 41 -8.95 -13.25 2.92
N HIS A 42 -9.87 -13.16 3.89
CA HIS A 42 -9.73 -12.46 5.14
C HIS A 42 -10.35 -13.27 6.28
N GLY A 43 -9.71 -14.38 6.64
CA GLY A 43 -10.16 -15.25 7.74
C GLY A 43 -10.14 -14.59 9.11
N GLU A 44 -9.47 -13.44 9.25
CA GLU A 44 -9.45 -12.59 10.43
C GLU A 44 -10.76 -11.82 10.67
N GLY A 45 -11.65 -11.74 9.68
CA GLY A 45 -13.00 -11.18 9.83
C GLY A 45 -13.13 -9.74 9.31
N ASP A 46 -13.01 -8.75 10.20
CA ASP A 46 -13.29 -7.35 9.86
C ASP A 46 -12.04 -6.56 9.44
N VAL A 47 -12.27 -5.40 8.81
CA VAL A 47 -11.20 -4.54 8.27
C VAL A 47 -10.30 -3.96 9.38
N TRP A 48 -10.83 -3.67 10.57
CA TRP A 48 -10.02 -3.12 11.65
C TRP A 48 -9.09 -4.18 12.24
N THR A 49 -9.60 -5.39 12.47
CA THR A 49 -8.78 -6.53 12.89
C THR A 49 -7.64 -6.77 11.89
N HIS A 50 -7.95 -6.78 10.60
CA HIS A 50 -6.92 -6.86 9.54
C HIS A 50 -5.91 -5.71 9.63
N THR A 51 -6.36 -4.46 9.67
CA THR A 51 -5.48 -3.28 9.75
C THR A 51 -4.50 -3.36 10.92
N ARG A 52 -4.95 -3.83 12.09
CA ARG A 52 -4.08 -4.03 13.26
C ARG A 52 -3.02 -5.09 13.00
N MET A 53 -3.41 -6.22 12.42
CA MET A 53 -2.48 -7.30 12.04
C MET A 53 -1.46 -6.83 11.00
N VAL A 54 -1.86 -6.00 10.03
CA VAL A 54 -0.97 -5.38 9.05
C VAL A 54 0.04 -4.46 9.72
N VAL A 55 -0.40 -3.61 10.65
CA VAL A 55 0.51 -2.73 11.41
C VAL A 55 1.48 -3.56 12.25
N GLU A 56 1.01 -4.58 12.96
CA GLU A 56 1.87 -5.48 13.74
C GLU A 56 2.91 -6.20 12.86
N ALA A 57 2.48 -6.71 11.70
CA ALA A 57 3.38 -7.32 10.72
C ALA A 57 4.41 -6.33 10.19
N LEU A 58 4.00 -5.09 9.86
CA LEU A 58 4.88 -4.02 9.39
C LEU A 58 5.99 -3.72 10.41
N LEU A 59 5.65 -3.56 11.68
CA LEU A 59 6.61 -3.25 12.75
C LEU A 59 7.62 -4.38 12.97
N ALA A 60 7.24 -5.61 12.65
CA ALA A 60 8.11 -6.78 12.72
C ALA A 60 9.05 -6.93 11.51
N LEU A 61 8.85 -6.19 10.42
CA LEU A 61 9.69 -6.30 9.23
C LEU A 61 11.09 -5.72 9.49
N PRO A 62 12.18 -6.44 9.15
CA PRO A 62 13.54 -5.90 9.22
C PRO A 62 13.71 -4.64 8.38
N ASP A 63 13.10 -4.59 7.20
CA ASP A 63 13.15 -3.42 6.31
C ASP A 63 12.51 -2.18 6.96
N TYR A 64 11.43 -2.33 7.74
CA TYR A 64 10.83 -1.22 8.49
C TYR A 64 11.76 -0.73 9.59
N GLN A 65 12.35 -1.66 10.34
CA GLN A 65 13.27 -1.35 11.44
C GLN A 65 14.55 -0.65 10.95
N ALA A 66 15.02 -0.99 9.75
CA ALA A 66 16.18 -0.37 9.11
C ALA A 66 15.86 0.95 8.36
N ALA A 67 14.58 1.25 8.11
CA ALA A 67 14.18 2.45 7.38
C ALA A 67 14.44 3.74 8.17
N SER A 68 14.55 4.86 7.44
CA SER A 68 14.64 6.17 8.08
C SER A 68 13.38 6.47 8.90
N ARG A 69 13.48 7.31 9.93
CA ARG A 69 12.30 7.69 10.74
C ARG A 69 11.19 8.31 9.89
N ALA A 70 11.54 9.12 8.90
CA ALA A 70 10.57 9.71 7.98
C ALA A 70 9.84 8.65 7.15
N ASP A 71 10.58 7.65 6.65
CA ASP A 71 9.99 6.55 5.89
C ASP A 71 9.11 5.64 6.75
N GLN A 72 9.53 5.37 7.99
CA GLN A 72 8.71 4.66 8.99
C GLN A 72 7.38 5.37 9.22
N GLU A 73 7.41 6.69 9.43
CA GLU A 73 6.19 7.50 9.60
C GLU A 73 5.28 7.42 8.36
N ILE A 74 5.84 7.51 7.15
CA ILE A 74 5.09 7.42 5.88
C ILE A 74 4.43 6.04 5.73
N VAL A 75 5.20 4.96 5.81
CA VAL A 75 4.69 3.61 5.55
C VAL A 75 3.76 3.13 6.67
N PHE A 76 3.98 3.57 7.92
CA PHE A 76 3.07 3.30 9.03
C PHE A 76 1.70 3.95 8.79
N LEU A 77 1.65 5.23 8.43
CA LEU A 77 0.39 5.90 8.12
C LEU A 77 -0.29 5.30 6.88
N ALA A 78 0.49 4.88 5.87
CA ALA A 78 -0.06 4.19 4.72
C ALA A 78 -0.68 2.83 5.11
N ALA A 79 -0.01 2.04 5.96
CA ALA A 79 -0.54 0.77 6.46
C ALA A 79 -1.80 0.94 7.31
N LEU A 80 -1.83 1.92 8.21
CA LEU A 80 -2.99 2.23 9.03
C LEU A 80 -4.22 2.63 8.18
N LEU A 81 -3.99 3.27 7.02
CA LEU A 81 -5.05 3.86 6.20
C LEU A 81 -5.30 3.13 4.88
N HIS A 82 -4.58 2.04 4.56
CA HIS A 82 -4.63 1.41 3.23
C HIS A 82 -6.04 1.00 2.80
N ASP A 83 -6.86 0.62 3.79
CA ASP A 83 -8.23 0.13 3.63
C ASP A 83 -9.30 1.06 4.24
N ILE A 84 -8.96 2.32 4.55
CA ILE A 84 -9.87 3.27 5.21
C ILE A 84 -11.23 3.40 4.51
N ALA A 85 -11.29 3.22 3.20
CA ALA A 85 -12.51 3.35 2.40
C ALA A 85 -13.28 2.05 2.15
N LYS A 86 -12.84 0.90 2.70
CA LYS A 86 -13.56 -0.37 2.50
C LYS A 86 -15.02 -0.26 2.96
N HIS A 87 -15.28 0.40 4.11
CA HIS A 87 -16.64 0.60 4.62
C HIS A 87 -17.59 1.27 3.59
N ALA A 88 -17.08 2.20 2.77
CA ALA A 88 -17.86 2.98 1.81
C ALA A 88 -17.98 2.29 0.44
N THR A 89 -17.20 1.23 0.21
CA THR A 89 -17.10 0.54 -1.07
C THR A 89 -17.49 -0.93 -0.99
N THR A 90 -17.81 -1.44 0.20
CA THR A 90 -18.28 -2.81 0.40
C THR A 90 -19.58 -3.08 -0.35
N VAL A 91 -19.54 -4.13 -1.16
CA VAL A 91 -20.66 -4.71 -1.87
C VAL A 91 -20.79 -6.17 -1.44
N ILE A 92 -21.99 -6.55 -1.02
CA ILE A 92 -22.34 -7.94 -0.68
C ILE A 92 -23.27 -8.45 -1.76
N ASP A 93 -22.85 -9.49 -2.46
CA ASP A 93 -23.67 -10.13 -3.49
C ASP A 93 -24.88 -10.82 -2.82
N PRO A 94 -26.12 -10.46 -3.18
CA PRO A 94 -27.30 -10.97 -2.46
C PRO A 94 -27.58 -12.46 -2.70
N ALA A 95 -27.02 -13.06 -3.76
CA ALA A 95 -27.27 -14.46 -4.10
C ALA A 95 -26.23 -15.42 -3.48
N SER A 96 -24.96 -15.05 -3.54
CA SER A 96 -23.81 -15.85 -3.08
C SER A 96 -23.29 -15.44 -1.72
N GLY A 97 -23.62 -14.24 -1.24
CA GLY A 97 -23.04 -13.64 -0.03
C GLY A 97 -21.57 -13.21 -0.20
N ALA A 98 -21.02 -13.25 -1.42
CA ALA A 98 -19.65 -12.86 -1.68
C ALA A 98 -19.45 -11.37 -1.37
N ILE A 99 -18.33 -11.06 -0.70
CA ILE A 99 -18.01 -9.70 -0.26
C ILE A 99 -16.87 -9.17 -1.13
N SER A 100 -17.05 -7.95 -1.66
CA SER A 100 -16.01 -7.26 -2.42
C SER A 100 -15.99 -5.77 -2.08
N GLN A 101 -14.85 -5.11 -2.26
CA GLN A 101 -14.71 -3.66 -2.08
C GLN A 101 -14.09 -3.01 -3.34
N PRO A 102 -14.82 -2.96 -4.47
CA PRO A 102 -14.31 -2.41 -5.71
C PRO A 102 -13.92 -0.93 -5.55
N GLY A 103 -12.68 -0.60 -5.94
CA GLY A 103 -12.19 0.78 -5.93
C GLY A 103 -11.82 1.33 -4.55
N HIS A 104 -11.80 0.51 -3.49
CA HIS A 104 -11.44 0.94 -2.13
C HIS A 104 -10.09 1.65 -2.09
N SER A 105 -9.08 1.20 -2.84
CA SER A 105 -7.74 1.81 -2.80
C SER A 105 -7.75 3.23 -3.39
N ALA A 106 -8.47 3.44 -4.49
CA ALA A 106 -8.59 4.76 -5.13
C ALA A 106 -9.40 5.73 -4.25
N ARG A 107 -10.51 5.26 -3.67
CA ARG A 107 -11.32 6.05 -2.74
C ARG A 107 -10.56 6.33 -1.44
N GLY A 108 -9.87 5.34 -0.89
CA GLY A 108 -9.08 5.43 0.34
C GLY A 108 -7.95 6.44 0.22
N ALA A 109 -7.30 6.52 -0.94
CA ALA A 109 -6.31 7.56 -1.19
C ALA A 109 -6.90 8.99 -1.17
N ILE A 110 -8.17 9.17 -1.55
CA ILE A 110 -8.87 10.45 -1.47
C ILE A 110 -9.24 10.76 -0.01
N ASP A 111 -9.84 9.79 0.69
CA ASP A 111 -10.27 9.97 2.09
C ASP A 111 -9.05 10.24 3.00
N ALA A 112 -7.95 9.50 2.81
CA ALA A 112 -6.68 9.76 3.48
C ALA A 112 -6.10 11.14 3.12
N ARG A 113 -6.20 11.59 1.86
CA ARG A 113 -5.71 12.91 1.45
C ARG A 113 -6.41 14.03 2.22
N ILE A 114 -7.73 13.93 2.36
CA ILE A 114 -8.53 14.92 3.10
C ILE A 114 -8.10 14.95 4.56
N ALA A 115 -8.06 13.79 5.23
CA ALA A 115 -7.68 13.71 6.65
C ALA A 115 -6.25 14.22 6.92
N LEU A 116 -5.30 13.86 6.06
CA LEU A 116 -3.91 14.30 6.18
C LEU A 116 -3.74 15.79 5.84
N TRP A 117 -4.51 16.32 4.90
CA TRP A 117 -4.53 17.75 4.60
C TRP A 117 -5.09 18.57 5.77
N ASP A 118 -6.20 18.14 6.36
CA ASP A 118 -6.82 18.78 7.53
C ASP A 118 -5.86 18.80 8.74
N ALA A 119 -5.03 17.76 8.88
CA ALA A 119 -4.00 17.69 9.92
C ALA A 119 -2.74 18.51 9.63
N GLY A 120 -2.65 19.17 8.45
CA GLY A 120 -1.50 19.99 8.07
C GLY A 120 -0.27 19.19 7.64
N VAL A 121 -0.43 17.96 7.17
CA VAL A 121 0.68 17.13 6.68
C VAL A 121 1.29 17.78 5.42
N PRO A 122 2.62 17.95 5.34
CA PRO A 122 3.29 18.52 4.18
C PRO A 122 2.94 17.81 2.88
N PHE A 123 2.81 18.58 1.79
CA PHE A 123 2.36 18.07 0.48
C PHE A 123 3.10 16.79 0.05
N ALA A 124 4.44 16.80 0.07
CA ALA A 124 5.24 15.65 -0.39
C ALA A 124 4.98 14.38 0.46
N VAL A 125 4.90 14.52 1.79
CA VAL A 125 4.64 13.42 2.71
C VAL A 125 3.23 12.88 2.51
N ARG A 126 2.23 13.77 2.44
CA ARG A 126 0.83 13.40 2.20
C ARG A 126 0.67 12.65 0.89
N GLU A 127 1.19 13.18 -0.21
CA GLU A 127 1.02 12.53 -1.51
C GLU A 127 1.80 11.21 -1.61
N ALA A 128 2.93 11.06 -0.90
CA ALA A 128 3.60 9.76 -0.78
C ALA A 128 2.69 8.72 -0.09
N ILE A 129 2.08 9.07 1.05
CA ILE A 129 1.13 8.19 1.76
C ILE A 129 -0.07 7.84 0.87
N CYS A 130 -0.71 8.85 0.27
CA CYS A 130 -1.86 8.64 -0.61
C CYS A 130 -1.53 7.78 -1.83
N ARG A 131 -0.33 7.95 -2.41
CA ARG A 131 0.11 7.14 -3.54
C ARG A 131 0.30 5.69 -3.12
N LEU A 132 0.94 5.42 -1.97
CA LEU A 132 1.08 4.07 -1.42
C LEU A 132 -0.29 3.40 -1.24
N ILE A 133 -1.25 4.08 -0.60
CA ILE A 133 -2.62 3.57 -0.42
C ILE A 133 -3.27 3.23 -1.78
N ALA A 134 -3.15 4.12 -2.77
CA ALA A 134 -3.81 3.94 -4.06
C ALA A 134 -3.33 2.69 -4.84
N VAL A 135 -2.11 2.22 -4.60
CA VAL A 135 -1.52 1.07 -5.32
C VAL A 135 -0.99 -0.05 -4.44
N HIS A 136 -1.40 -0.10 -3.17
CA HIS A 136 -0.89 -1.08 -2.21
C HIS A 136 -1.03 -2.54 -2.68
N GLN A 137 -2.05 -2.86 -3.49
CA GLN A 137 -2.27 -4.20 -4.04
C GLN A 137 -1.54 -4.49 -5.36
N VAL A 138 -0.88 -3.50 -5.99
CA VAL A 138 -0.20 -3.71 -7.27
C VAL A 138 0.86 -4.81 -7.18
N PRO A 139 1.71 -4.87 -6.14
CA PRO A 139 2.68 -5.96 -5.99
C PRO A 139 2.06 -7.36 -5.93
N PHE A 140 0.81 -7.51 -5.49
CA PHE A 140 0.15 -8.83 -5.40
C PHE A 140 -0.03 -9.49 -6.77
N PHE A 141 -0.23 -8.67 -7.81
CA PHE A 141 -0.65 -9.11 -9.14
C PHE A 141 0.37 -8.78 -10.22
N ALA A 142 1.54 -8.22 -9.87
CA ALA A 142 2.49 -7.67 -10.83
C ALA A 142 2.99 -8.70 -11.86
N LEU A 143 3.03 -9.98 -11.48
CA LEU A 143 3.46 -11.09 -12.34
C LEU A 143 2.34 -11.89 -12.98
N SER A 144 1.10 -11.77 -12.51
CA SER A 144 -0.02 -12.59 -13.00
C SER A 144 -0.57 -12.10 -14.36
N GLY A 145 0.19 -11.28 -15.07
CA GLY A 145 -0.27 -10.48 -16.20
C GLY A 145 -1.19 -9.36 -15.70
N SER A 146 -0.77 -8.10 -15.82
CA SER A 146 -1.69 -7.01 -15.49
C SER A 146 -2.92 -7.09 -16.41
N ARG A 147 -4.10 -6.72 -15.90
CA ARG A 147 -5.34 -6.60 -16.73
C ARG A 147 -5.17 -5.70 -17.96
N ARG A 148 -4.09 -4.91 -18.01
CA ARG A 148 -3.75 -3.97 -19.09
C ARG A 148 -2.61 -4.47 -20.00
N GLY A 149 -2.12 -5.70 -19.81
CA GLY A 149 -1.05 -6.30 -20.62
C GLY A 149 0.35 -5.68 -20.41
N LYS A 150 0.52 -4.83 -19.39
CA LYS A 150 1.83 -4.29 -18.99
C LYS A 150 2.65 -5.38 -18.30
N SER A 151 3.93 -5.47 -18.66
CA SER A 151 4.91 -6.34 -18.02
C SER A 151 5.32 -5.80 -16.64
N VAL A 152 5.92 -6.64 -15.81
CA VAL A 152 6.36 -6.24 -14.46
C VAL A 152 7.43 -5.15 -14.52
N GLU A 153 8.34 -5.21 -15.50
CA GLU A 153 9.39 -4.23 -15.73
C GLU A 153 8.79 -2.85 -16.03
N PHE A 154 7.74 -2.82 -16.87
CA PHE A 154 7.02 -1.58 -17.13
C PHE A 154 6.41 -1.00 -15.84
N ILE A 155 5.78 -1.86 -15.04
CA ILE A 155 5.10 -1.45 -13.80
C ILE A 155 6.10 -0.86 -12.79
N VAL A 156 7.22 -1.53 -12.54
CA VAL A 156 8.23 -1.04 -11.58
C VAL A 156 8.87 0.27 -12.06
N ARG A 157 9.16 0.39 -13.36
CA ARG A 157 9.65 1.64 -13.96
C ARG A 157 8.66 2.77 -13.76
N GLU A 158 7.38 2.57 -14.10
CA GLU A 158 6.32 3.58 -13.94
C GLU A 158 6.15 3.99 -12.46
N LEU A 159 6.12 3.03 -11.54
CA LEU A 159 5.95 3.30 -10.11
C LEU A 159 7.16 3.99 -9.48
N SER A 160 8.39 3.70 -9.94
CA SER A 160 9.61 4.31 -9.39
C SER A 160 9.65 5.84 -9.51
N TRP A 161 8.89 6.41 -10.46
CA TRP A 161 8.73 7.85 -10.63
C TRP A 161 7.63 8.47 -9.76
N GLN A 162 6.79 7.64 -9.15
CA GLN A 162 5.59 8.09 -8.45
C GLN A 162 5.71 7.90 -6.93
N LEU A 163 6.53 6.95 -6.48
CA LEU A 163 6.70 6.58 -5.08
C LEU A 163 8.01 5.81 -4.86
N SER A 164 8.35 5.58 -3.58
CA SER A 164 9.44 4.68 -3.19
C SER A 164 9.00 3.21 -3.30
N ILE A 165 9.61 2.46 -4.22
CA ILE A 165 9.34 1.03 -4.40
C ILE A 165 9.58 0.23 -3.09
N PRO A 166 10.65 0.46 -2.31
CA PRO A 166 10.84 -0.17 -1.01
C PRO A 166 9.65 0.00 -0.07
N LEU A 167 9.08 1.22 0.02
CA LEU A 167 7.94 1.46 0.90
C LEU A 167 6.68 0.77 0.41
N LEU A 168 6.45 0.74 -0.92
CA LEU A 168 5.32 0.00 -1.48
C LEU A 168 5.45 -1.50 -1.25
N ALA A 169 6.65 -2.06 -1.46
CA ALA A 169 6.89 -3.49 -1.26
C ALA A 169 6.78 -3.88 0.23
N MET A 170 7.25 -3.02 1.13
CA MET A 170 7.09 -3.19 2.57
C MET A 170 5.62 -3.15 3.00
N LEU A 171 4.84 -2.19 2.48
CA LEU A 171 3.40 -2.09 2.73
C LEU A 171 2.67 -3.33 2.24
N ALA A 172 2.93 -3.76 1.00
CA ALA A 172 2.30 -4.94 0.42
C ALA A 172 2.67 -6.23 1.19
N GLU A 173 3.93 -6.37 1.60
CA GLU A 173 4.37 -7.50 2.40
C GLU A 173 3.68 -7.53 3.77
N ALA A 174 3.59 -6.38 4.44
CA ALA A 174 2.88 -6.26 5.71
C ALA A 174 1.38 -6.58 5.56
N ASP A 175 0.72 -6.08 4.51
CA ASP A 175 -0.67 -6.39 4.20
C ASP A 175 -0.88 -7.91 4.07
N MET A 176 -0.06 -8.56 3.25
CA MET A 176 -0.19 -10.00 3.04
C MET A 176 0.16 -10.83 4.29
N ARG A 177 1.17 -10.44 5.07
CA ARG A 177 1.51 -11.10 6.34
C ARG A 177 0.44 -10.90 7.41
N GLY A 178 -0.27 -9.77 7.40
CA GLY A 178 -1.38 -9.44 8.29
C GLY A 178 -2.74 -10.04 7.88
N ARG A 179 -2.73 -11.00 6.94
CA ARG A 179 -3.94 -11.61 6.37
C ARG A 179 -4.01 -13.10 6.70
N ILE A 180 -5.21 -13.62 6.96
CA ILE A 180 -5.45 -15.06 7.08
C ILE A 180 -6.09 -15.56 5.79
N CYS A 181 -5.29 -16.10 4.87
CA CYS A 181 -5.77 -16.64 3.59
C CYS A 181 -4.97 -17.86 3.13
N ARG A 182 -5.53 -18.65 2.18
CA ARG A 182 -4.91 -19.89 1.70
C ARG A 182 -3.73 -19.64 0.74
N ASP A 183 -3.75 -18.53 0.03
CA ASP A 183 -2.81 -18.16 -1.03
C ASP A 183 -1.70 -17.21 -0.55
N GLN A 184 -1.55 -17.03 0.77
CA GLN A 184 -0.62 -16.07 1.36
C GLN A 184 0.81 -16.20 0.80
N GLN A 185 1.38 -17.41 0.80
CA GLN A 185 2.74 -17.64 0.32
C GLN A 185 2.91 -17.27 -1.15
N GLN A 186 1.94 -17.64 -2.01
CA GLN A 186 1.99 -17.33 -3.43
C GLN A 186 2.04 -15.82 -3.68
N VAL A 187 1.30 -15.03 -2.88
CA VAL A 187 1.32 -13.57 -3.02
C VAL A 187 2.61 -12.97 -2.46
N LEU A 188 3.16 -13.51 -1.37
CA LEU A 188 4.48 -13.12 -0.87
C LEU A 188 5.58 -13.36 -1.91
N ASP A 189 5.52 -14.48 -2.63
CA ASP A 189 6.46 -14.78 -3.72
C ASP A 189 6.32 -13.75 -4.86
N ASN A 190 5.08 -13.34 -5.20
CA ASN A 190 4.85 -12.28 -6.19
C ASN A 190 5.45 -10.92 -5.76
N ILE A 191 5.32 -10.58 -4.48
CA ILE A 191 5.90 -9.35 -3.91
C ILE A 191 7.44 -9.41 -3.94
N ALA A 192 8.02 -10.57 -3.61
CA ALA A 192 9.47 -10.77 -3.68
C ALA A 192 9.97 -10.59 -5.12
N LEU A 193 9.30 -11.18 -6.10
CA LEU A 193 9.67 -11.03 -7.51
C LEU A 193 9.44 -9.60 -8.03
N PHE A 194 8.43 -8.89 -7.53
CA PHE A 194 8.26 -7.45 -7.80
C PHE A 194 9.46 -6.63 -7.30
N ARG A 195 10.01 -6.96 -6.12
CA ARG A 195 11.25 -6.35 -5.62
C ARG A 195 12.44 -6.66 -6.54
N GLU A 196 12.59 -7.91 -6.98
CA GLU A 196 13.68 -8.29 -7.89
C GLU A 196 13.58 -7.58 -9.25
N ALA A 197 12.39 -7.53 -9.86
CA ALA A 197 12.18 -6.80 -11.10
C ALA A 197 12.58 -5.31 -10.99
N ALA A 198 12.29 -4.67 -9.86
CA ALA A 198 12.71 -3.29 -9.62
C ALA A 198 14.24 -3.14 -9.44
N ARG A 199 14.93 -4.17 -8.92
CA ARG A 199 16.39 -4.17 -8.81
C ARG A 199 17.07 -4.41 -10.15
N GLU A 200 16.55 -5.35 -10.95
CA GLU A 200 17.02 -5.60 -12.33
C GLU A 200 16.87 -4.35 -13.21
N GLU A 201 15.80 -3.58 -12.97
CA GLU A 201 15.58 -2.30 -13.64
C GLU A 201 16.33 -1.12 -13.03
N ASP A 202 17.18 -1.32 -12.02
CA ASP A 202 17.90 -0.25 -11.32
C ASP A 202 16.98 0.87 -10.80
N CYS A 203 15.76 0.50 -10.38
CA CYS A 203 14.72 1.43 -9.94
C CYS A 203 14.10 1.08 -8.58
N TYR A 204 14.78 0.26 -7.78
CA TYR A 204 14.34 -0.09 -6.43
C TYR A 204 14.47 1.13 -5.50
N GLY A 205 15.68 1.62 -5.24
CA GLY A 205 15.90 2.77 -4.35
C GLY A 205 15.76 4.15 -5.00
N GLN A 206 15.50 4.22 -6.30
CA GLN A 206 15.55 5.45 -7.09
C GLN A 206 14.59 5.38 -8.29
N PRO A 207 14.13 6.52 -8.83
CA PRO A 207 13.43 6.53 -10.11
C PRO A 207 14.30 5.94 -11.23
N ARG A 208 13.69 5.15 -12.13
CA ARG A 208 14.38 4.58 -13.30
C ARG A 208 15.02 5.69 -14.13
N ARG A 209 16.35 5.64 -14.31
CA ARG A 209 17.06 6.59 -15.20
C ARG A 209 16.67 6.33 -16.67
N PHE A 210 16.43 7.37 -17.46
CA PHE A 210 16.30 7.19 -18.91
C PHE A 210 17.68 7.16 -19.57
N ALA A 211 17.83 6.39 -20.65
CA ALA A 211 19.09 6.28 -21.38
C ALA A 211 19.52 7.62 -22.01
N ASP A 212 18.57 8.46 -22.42
CA ASP A 212 18.82 9.77 -23.01
C ASP A 212 17.80 10.82 -22.53
N ALA A 213 18.22 12.09 -22.50
CA ALA A 213 17.42 13.26 -22.11
C ALA A 213 16.42 13.71 -23.20
N HIS A 214 15.63 12.79 -23.75
CA HIS A 214 14.49 13.10 -24.63
C HIS A 214 13.17 12.91 -23.88
N PRO A 215 12.16 13.77 -24.10
CA PRO A 215 11.05 13.92 -23.16
C PRO A 215 10.26 12.62 -22.99
N ALA A 216 9.91 12.34 -21.73
CA ALA A 216 9.44 11.09 -21.12
C ALA A 216 8.17 10.42 -21.72
N GLY A 217 7.69 10.85 -22.89
CA GLY A 217 6.50 10.30 -23.54
C GLY A 217 6.75 9.03 -24.37
N THR A 218 7.98 8.78 -24.82
CA THR A 218 8.25 7.77 -25.87
C THR A 218 8.88 6.47 -25.34
N SER A 219 9.63 6.50 -24.24
CA SER A 219 10.27 5.31 -23.65
C SER A 219 9.32 4.33 -22.94
N LEU A 220 8.01 4.62 -22.94
CA LEU A 220 6.96 3.75 -22.40
C LEU A 220 6.44 2.73 -23.43
N ARG A 221 6.98 2.70 -24.65
CA ARG A 221 6.67 1.66 -25.63
C ARG A 221 7.87 0.71 -25.71
N GLY A 222 7.63 -0.57 -25.46
CA GLY A 222 8.64 -1.63 -25.64
C GLY A 222 9.24 -1.60 -27.06
N PRO A 223 10.38 -2.29 -27.28
CA PRO A 223 11.10 -2.19 -28.53
C PRO A 223 10.18 -2.54 -29.71
N ALA A 224 10.07 -1.61 -30.66
CA ALA A 224 9.43 -1.88 -31.93
C ALA A 224 10.29 -2.91 -32.68
N VAL A 225 9.68 -4.05 -33.00
CA VAL A 225 10.30 -5.07 -33.87
C VAL A 225 10.44 -4.44 -35.27
N PRO A 226 11.66 -4.31 -35.82
CA PRO A 226 11.86 -3.82 -37.19
C PRO A 226 11.37 -4.86 -38.22
N PRO A 227 11.06 -4.42 -39.46
CA PRO A 227 10.38 -5.22 -40.48
C PRO A 227 11.12 -6.49 -40.92
#